data_AF-A0A2M7PVD2-F1
#
_entry.id   AF-A0A2M7PVD2-F1
#
_cell.length_a   1.000
_cell.length_b   1.000
_cell.length_c   1.000
_cell.angle_alpha   90.00
_cell.angle_beta   90.00
_cell.angle_gamma   90.00
#
_symmetry.space_group_name_H-M   'P 1'
#
loop_
_entity.id
_entity.type
_entity.pdbx_description
1 polymer ?
#
loop_
_entity_poly.entity_id
_entity_poly.type
_entity_poly.pdbx_seq_one_letter_code
_entity_poly.pdbx_strand_id
1 'polypeptide(L)'
;IYVGIQCVSNDAFIFMVDDFNFTTTTSQSNTLTGLVTDAYDGTPIPGATVTIAGLSTTTDASGNYTITNIPDGTLNADFNADITQGDAPLLVNFSDQSSEGAHTVTCSKTGYITYVNKQVLIDPGQTLNLNISLSQTLAEGSMRFVLNWGANPRDLDSHLNTPSIEGSTYHIYYSNTGSATSAPYAALDHDITSGYGPETMTIYQMFDGTYQYYIYKYAGDGNITESQAVLQIYNQNGLMQTVQVPTSGEGLYWYVCDVNGSNGQLTIHNVIQQSAPGKFKDPFPPKTQGNNLLNSKNITSWLWNFGDGSTSTAQNPSHTYMAAGTYTVSLTVGDGTITNTETKTGFITVAGSGGNSTLTGLVTDALDGQPVPGALVTVAGLSATTDSQGNYVINNVPSGALVANFHASQTSGSTPLS
;
A
#
# COMPACT_ATOMS: atom_id res chain seq x y z
N ILE A 1 0.14 -4.31 -38.55
CA ILE A 1 0.93 -5.51 -38.93
C ILE A 1 0.89 -5.62 -40.44
N TYR A 2 2.04 -5.72 -41.11
CA TYR A 2 2.12 -6.10 -42.52
C TYR A 2 2.25 -7.61 -42.60
N VAL A 3 1.33 -8.26 -43.32
CA VAL A 3 1.37 -9.70 -43.59
C VAL A 3 2.07 -9.90 -44.93
N GLY A 4 3.22 -10.58 -44.91
CA GLY A 4 3.91 -11.00 -46.13
C GLY A 4 3.40 -12.37 -46.56
N ILE A 5 2.83 -12.45 -47.77
CA ILE A 5 2.43 -13.72 -48.38
C ILE A 5 3.54 -14.17 -49.32
N GLN A 6 4.10 -15.35 -49.11
CA GLN A 6 5.06 -15.95 -50.03
C GLN A 6 4.43 -17.15 -50.75
N CYS A 7 4.42 -17.09 -52.07
CA CYS A 7 3.96 -18.16 -52.94
C CYS A 7 5.00 -19.30 -52.95
N VAL A 8 4.56 -20.53 -52.67
CA VAL A 8 5.44 -21.72 -52.66
C VAL A 8 5.24 -22.60 -53.90
N SER A 9 4.11 -22.48 -54.62
CA SER A 9 3.90 -23.05 -55.96
C SER A 9 2.66 -22.45 -56.65
N ASN A 10 2.46 -22.76 -57.93
CA ASN A 10 1.39 -22.18 -58.76
C ASN A 10 -0.04 -22.45 -58.24
N ASP A 11 -0.24 -23.47 -57.40
CA ASP A 11 -1.57 -23.90 -56.93
C ASP A 11 -1.65 -24.11 -55.41
N ALA A 12 -0.65 -23.67 -54.64
CA ALA A 12 -0.66 -23.82 -53.18
C ALA A 12 -0.07 -22.61 -52.45
N PHE A 13 -0.86 -22.09 -51.50
CA PHE A 13 -0.41 -21.14 -50.49
C PHE A 13 -0.27 -21.89 -49.17
N ILE A 14 0.88 -21.75 -48.50
CA ILE A 14 1.02 -22.17 -47.12
C ILE A 14 0.83 -20.94 -46.24
N PHE A 15 -0.23 -20.93 -45.44
CA PHE A 15 -0.37 -20.02 -44.32
C PHE A 15 0.32 -20.66 -43.11
N MET A 16 1.50 -20.17 -42.76
CA MET A 16 2.07 -20.39 -41.43
C MET A 16 1.74 -19.18 -40.59
N VAL A 17 0.72 -19.32 -39.76
CA VAL A 17 0.42 -18.38 -38.68
C VAL A 17 0.88 -19.08 -37.42
N ASP A 18 2.02 -18.67 -36.89
CA ASP A 18 2.53 -19.16 -35.61
C ASP A 18 2.27 -18.10 -34.53
N ASP A 19 1.72 -18.55 -33.40
CA ASP A 19 1.44 -17.80 -32.18
C ASP A 19 0.74 -16.44 -32.31
N PHE A 20 -0.57 -16.46 -32.57
CA PHE A 20 -1.45 -15.34 -32.21
C PHE A 20 -2.12 -15.61 -30.86
N ASN A 21 -1.66 -14.93 -29.80
CA ASN A 21 -2.43 -14.77 -28.58
C ASN A 21 -3.46 -13.65 -28.78
N PHE A 22 -4.73 -14.02 -28.95
CA PHE A 22 -5.82 -13.08 -28.72
C PHE A 22 -6.09 -13.05 -27.21
N THR A 23 -5.66 -11.99 -26.54
CA THR A 23 -6.31 -11.60 -25.30
C THR A 23 -7.62 -10.93 -25.68
N THR A 24 -8.72 -11.68 -25.65
CA THR A 24 -9.99 -11.02 -25.41
C THR A 24 -9.92 -10.54 -23.97
N THR A 25 -9.46 -9.30 -23.75
CA THR A 25 -9.84 -8.58 -22.54
C THR A 25 -11.34 -8.39 -22.67
N THR A 26 -12.13 -9.36 -22.20
CA THR A 26 -13.46 -9.01 -21.73
C THR A 26 -13.20 -7.95 -20.68
N SER A 27 -13.34 -6.67 -21.05
CA SER A 27 -13.36 -5.57 -20.10
C SER A 27 -14.42 -5.98 -19.11
N GLN A 28 -14.01 -6.45 -17.93
CA GLN A 28 -14.97 -6.66 -16.88
C GLN A 28 -15.46 -5.25 -16.56
N SER A 29 -16.75 -5.00 -16.80
CA SER A 29 -17.30 -3.66 -16.69
C SER A 29 -17.61 -3.40 -15.23
N ASN A 30 -16.79 -2.58 -14.56
CA ASN A 30 -17.07 -2.18 -13.19
C ASN A 30 -18.34 -1.33 -13.15
N THR A 31 -19.09 -1.46 -12.07
CA THR A 31 -20.34 -0.72 -11.86
C THR A 31 -20.30 0.01 -10.52
N LEU A 32 -20.73 1.27 -10.51
CA LEU A 32 -20.96 2.05 -9.30
C LEU A 32 -22.46 2.30 -9.18
N THR A 33 -23.04 1.93 -8.05
CA THR A 33 -24.43 2.20 -7.70
C THR A 33 -24.52 2.92 -6.37
N GLY A 34 -25.65 3.54 -6.07
CA GLY A 34 -25.90 4.04 -4.73
C GLY A 34 -27.10 4.96 -4.66
N LEU A 35 -27.27 5.55 -3.48
CA LEU A 35 -28.28 6.55 -3.16
C LEU A 35 -27.60 7.88 -2.84
N VAL A 36 -28.16 8.99 -3.33
CA VAL A 36 -27.78 10.34 -2.89
C VAL A 36 -28.86 10.92 -1.98
N THR A 37 -28.47 11.31 -0.78
CA THR A 37 -29.35 11.88 0.25
C THR A 37 -28.88 13.25 0.72
N ASP A 38 -29.77 14.02 1.34
CA ASP A 38 -29.42 15.20 2.12
C ASP A 38 -28.76 14.74 3.42
N ALA A 39 -27.57 15.27 3.69
CA ALA A 39 -26.81 14.92 4.88
C ALA A 39 -27.43 15.43 6.18
N TYR A 40 -28.45 16.30 6.17
CA TYR A 40 -29.09 16.77 7.40
C TYR A 40 -30.25 15.90 7.84
N ASP A 41 -31.04 15.36 6.90
CA ASP A 41 -32.30 14.66 7.23
C ASP A 41 -32.49 13.33 6.48
N GLY A 42 -31.52 12.91 5.68
CA GLY A 42 -31.56 11.66 4.93
C GLY A 42 -32.52 11.64 3.75
N THR A 43 -33.16 12.77 3.40
CA THR A 43 -34.10 12.81 2.28
C THR A 43 -33.40 12.54 0.94
N PRO A 44 -33.96 11.72 0.03
CA PRO A 44 -33.33 11.49 -1.27
C PRO A 44 -33.24 12.75 -2.12
N ILE A 45 -32.11 12.96 -2.80
CA ILE A 45 -31.87 14.12 -3.67
C ILE A 45 -32.00 13.71 -5.13
N PRO A 46 -33.09 14.09 -5.84
CA PRO A 46 -33.24 13.84 -7.26
C PRO A 46 -32.43 14.82 -8.13
N GLY A 47 -31.93 14.34 -9.27
CA GLY A 47 -31.16 15.13 -10.23
C GLY A 47 -29.84 15.69 -9.69
N ALA A 48 -29.20 15.01 -8.74
CA ALA A 48 -27.79 15.22 -8.39
C ALA A 48 -26.92 14.54 -9.46
N THR A 49 -25.83 15.17 -9.87
CA THR A 49 -24.93 14.63 -10.91
C THR A 49 -23.79 13.88 -10.24
N VAL A 50 -23.66 12.58 -10.53
CA VAL A 50 -22.56 11.72 -10.06
C VAL A 50 -21.61 11.45 -11.22
N THR A 51 -20.30 11.56 -10.99
CA THR A 51 -19.27 11.32 -12.00
C THR A 51 -18.18 10.39 -11.49
N ILE A 52 -17.65 9.54 -12.36
CA ILE A 52 -16.50 8.67 -12.08
C ILE A 52 -15.77 8.33 -13.39
N ALA A 53 -14.44 8.39 -13.42
CA ALA A 53 -13.63 8.00 -14.58
C ALA A 53 -14.07 8.62 -15.93
N GLY A 54 -14.56 9.87 -15.92
CA GLY A 54 -15.08 10.57 -17.12
C GLY A 54 -16.51 10.19 -17.51
N LEU A 55 -17.13 9.21 -16.83
CA LEU A 55 -18.54 8.86 -16.95
C LEU A 55 -19.39 9.71 -16.00
N SER A 56 -20.67 9.86 -16.30
CA SER A 56 -21.61 10.59 -15.46
C SER A 56 -23.05 10.06 -15.56
N THR A 57 -23.83 10.29 -14.51
CA THR A 57 -25.28 10.05 -14.49
C THR A 57 -25.96 11.06 -13.55
N THR A 58 -27.29 11.12 -13.57
CA THR A 58 -28.08 11.91 -12.62
C THR A 58 -29.00 11.02 -11.80
N THR A 59 -29.19 11.36 -10.53
CA THR A 59 -30.06 10.58 -9.64
C THR A 59 -31.53 10.65 -10.02
N ASP A 60 -32.26 9.55 -9.82
CA ASP A 60 -33.70 9.46 -10.06
C ASP A 60 -34.54 10.16 -8.96
N ALA A 61 -35.88 10.05 -9.04
CA ALA A 61 -36.80 10.64 -8.07
C ALA A 61 -36.61 10.12 -6.63
N SER A 62 -36.04 8.93 -6.49
CA SER A 62 -35.73 8.29 -5.22
C SER A 62 -34.26 8.46 -4.85
N GLY A 63 -33.50 9.32 -5.54
CA GLY A 63 -32.09 9.61 -5.28
C GLY A 63 -31.11 8.53 -5.78
N ASN A 64 -31.58 7.47 -6.46
CA ASN A 64 -30.69 6.37 -6.87
C ASN A 64 -29.88 6.73 -8.10
N TYR A 65 -28.69 6.16 -8.22
CA TYR A 65 -27.84 6.27 -9.40
C TYR A 65 -27.14 4.95 -9.74
N THR A 66 -26.83 4.78 -11.02
CA THR A 66 -26.03 3.68 -11.56
C THR A 66 -25.12 4.19 -12.68
N ILE A 67 -23.84 3.85 -12.62
CA ILE A 67 -22.84 4.08 -13.67
C ILE A 67 -22.19 2.73 -13.99
N THR A 68 -22.29 2.27 -15.24
CA THR A 68 -21.69 1.02 -15.72
C THR A 68 -20.51 1.29 -16.64
N ASN A 69 -19.76 0.24 -16.98
CA ASN A 69 -18.58 0.32 -17.87
C ASN A 69 -17.49 1.24 -17.33
N ILE A 70 -17.36 1.29 -16.01
CA ILE A 70 -16.25 2.00 -15.36
C ILE A 70 -14.99 1.18 -15.66
N PRO A 71 -13.92 1.81 -16.18
CA PRO A 71 -12.66 1.11 -16.41
C PRO A 71 -12.05 0.67 -15.07
N ASP A 72 -11.17 -0.33 -15.10
CA ASP A 72 -10.40 -0.72 -13.92
C ASP A 72 -9.55 0.45 -13.40
N GLY A 73 -9.37 0.48 -12.08
CA GLY A 73 -8.38 1.35 -11.46
C GLY A 73 -6.96 0.98 -11.92
N THR A 74 -6.11 1.97 -12.19
CA THR A 74 -4.69 1.74 -12.46
C THR A 74 -3.89 1.42 -11.19
N LEU A 75 -3.50 0.16 -11.00
CA LEU A 75 -2.41 -0.21 -10.10
C LEU A 75 -1.08 0.20 -10.73
N ASN A 76 -0.31 1.02 -10.03
CA ASN A 76 1.00 1.51 -10.47
C ASN A 76 2.07 1.07 -9.48
N ALA A 77 2.91 0.14 -9.90
CA ALA A 77 4.12 -0.23 -9.17
C ALA A 77 5.11 0.95 -9.20
N ASP A 78 5.76 1.24 -8.08
CA ASP A 78 6.93 2.10 -8.05
C ASP A 78 7.76 1.78 -6.81
N PHE A 79 9.05 2.10 -6.83
CA PHE A 79 9.96 1.88 -5.72
C PHE A 79 11.17 2.80 -5.74
N ASN A 80 11.86 2.89 -4.62
CA ASN A 80 13.18 3.51 -4.52
C ASN A 80 14.17 2.56 -3.82
N ALA A 81 15.44 2.97 -3.83
CA ALA A 81 16.52 2.37 -3.04
C ALA A 81 17.26 3.49 -2.31
N ASP A 82 17.76 3.21 -1.12
CA ASP A 82 18.58 4.15 -0.33
C ASP A 82 19.93 4.46 -0.98
N ILE A 83 20.55 3.45 -1.61
CA ILE A 83 21.76 3.56 -2.40
C ILE A 83 21.63 2.74 -3.69
N THR A 84 22.21 3.25 -4.78
CA THR A 84 22.18 2.59 -6.10
C THR A 84 23.56 2.21 -6.61
N GLN A 85 24.62 2.53 -5.86
CA GLN A 85 25.99 2.23 -6.25
C GLN A 85 26.93 2.07 -5.05
N GLY A 86 27.93 1.19 -5.18
CA GLY A 86 28.97 0.97 -4.17
C GLY A 86 29.81 -0.26 -4.47
N ASP A 87 30.68 -0.67 -3.55
CA ASP A 87 31.53 -1.86 -3.69
C ASP A 87 30.85 -3.12 -3.15
N ALA A 88 31.18 -4.29 -3.72
CA ALA A 88 30.74 -5.57 -3.18
C ALA A 88 31.44 -5.87 -1.83
N PRO A 89 30.70 -6.33 -0.79
CA PRO A 89 29.26 -6.53 -0.75
C PRO A 89 28.49 -5.21 -0.51
N LEU A 90 27.46 -4.96 -1.33
CA LEU A 90 26.62 -3.77 -1.24
C LEU A 90 25.25 -4.11 -0.63
N LEU A 91 24.96 -3.63 0.58
CA LEU A 91 23.65 -3.73 1.22
C LEU A 91 22.74 -2.59 0.77
N VAL A 92 21.61 -2.90 0.15
CA VAL A 92 20.62 -1.94 -0.36
C VAL A 92 19.29 -2.14 0.35
N ASN A 93 18.68 -1.06 0.83
CA ASN A 93 17.33 -1.05 1.38
C ASN A 93 16.36 -0.48 0.35
N PHE A 94 15.36 -1.27 -0.03
CA PHE A 94 14.33 -0.86 -0.97
C PHE A 94 13.07 -0.40 -0.25
N SER A 95 12.44 0.65 -0.78
CA SER A 95 11.13 1.09 -0.29
C SER A 95 10.09 1.07 -1.40
N ASP A 96 8.93 0.48 -1.11
CA ASP A 96 7.74 0.49 -1.96
C ASP A 96 7.17 1.91 -2.06
N GLN A 97 6.87 2.37 -3.27
CA GLN A 97 6.20 3.64 -3.57
C GLN A 97 4.91 3.42 -4.38
N SER A 98 4.48 2.16 -4.51
CA SER A 98 3.38 1.79 -5.37
C SER A 98 2.07 2.44 -4.94
N SER A 99 1.19 2.66 -5.91
CA SER A 99 -0.11 3.31 -5.73
C SER A 99 -1.18 2.53 -6.47
N GLU A 100 -2.41 2.60 -5.97
CA GLU A 100 -3.55 1.90 -6.56
C GLU A 100 -4.60 2.89 -7.04
N GLY A 101 -5.27 2.50 -8.14
CA GLY A 101 -6.13 3.29 -8.98
C GLY A 101 -7.49 3.58 -8.39
N ALA A 102 -7.51 4.25 -7.26
CA ALA A 102 -8.72 4.89 -6.78
C ALA A 102 -9.30 5.81 -7.86
N HIS A 103 -10.56 5.59 -8.17
CA HIS A 103 -11.32 6.56 -8.91
C HIS A 103 -11.64 7.77 -8.03
N THR A 104 -11.73 8.93 -8.66
CA THR A 104 -12.39 10.08 -8.06
C THR A 104 -13.87 10.03 -8.41
N VAL A 105 -14.71 9.82 -7.39
CA VAL A 105 -16.15 10.02 -7.49
C VAL A 105 -16.46 11.45 -7.08
N THR A 106 -17.20 12.16 -7.92
CA THR A 106 -17.80 13.44 -7.52
C THR A 106 -19.31 13.35 -7.56
N CYS A 107 -19.97 14.07 -6.66
CA CYS A 107 -21.41 14.26 -6.71
C CYS A 107 -21.73 15.74 -6.43
N SER A 108 -22.58 16.33 -7.27
CA SER A 108 -22.92 17.75 -7.16
C SER A 108 -24.41 18.01 -7.36
N LYS A 109 -24.92 18.98 -6.62
CA LYS A 109 -26.28 19.54 -6.74
C LYS A 109 -26.24 21.00 -6.30
N THR A 110 -26.93 21.88 -7.04
CA THR A 110 -27.08 23.28 -6.63
C THR A 110 -27.64 23.39 -5.22
N GLY A 111 -27.02 24.20 -4.37
CA GLY A 111 -27.39 24.36 -2.95
C GLY A 111 -26.60 23.47 -1.98
N TYR A 112 -25.78 22.55 -2.51
CA TYR A 112 -24.98 21.63 -1.71
C TYR A 112 -23.49 21.81 -1.95
N ILE A 113 -22.70 21.43 -0.94
CA ILE A 113 -21.26 21.21 -1.08
C ILE A 113 -21.04 20.07 -2.07
N THR A 114 -20.09 20.24 -2.99
CA THR A 114 -19.71 19.16 -3.92
C THR A 114 -18.96 18.07 -3.15
N TYR A 115 -19.48 16.84 -3.22
CA TYR A 115 -18.78 15.66 -2.73
C TYR A 115 -17.65 15.29 -3.68
N VAL A 116 -16.47 15.01 -3.14
CA VAL A 116 -15.29 14.57 -3.90
C VAL A 116 -14.55 13.49 -3.11
N ASN A 117 -14.78 12.22 -3.44
CA ASN A 117 -14.03 11.11 -2.88
C ASN A 117 -13.00 10.61 -3.89
N LYS A 118 -11.71 10.81 -3.56
CA LYS A 118 -10.57 10.44 -4.41
C LYS A 118 -10.06 9.02 -4.17
N GLN A 119 -10.72 8.24 -3.30
CA GLN A 119 -10.27 6.95 -2.80
C GLN A 119 -11.34 5.87 -3.02
N VAL A 120 -12.01 5.89 -4.19
CA VAL A 120 -13.04 4.89 -4.53
C VAL A 120 -12.42 3.75 -5.32
N LEU A 121 -12.42 2.57 -4.73
CA LEU A 121 -11.86 1.35 -5.32
C LEU A 121 -13.01 0.43 -5.71
N ILE A 122 -13.00 -0.04 -6.95
CA ILE A 122 -13.97 -1.01 -7.45
C ILE A 122 -13.17 -2.19 -7.98
N ASP A 123 -13.33 -3.34 -7.35
CA ASP A 123 -12.68 -4.57 -7.78
C ASP A 123 -13.10 -4.91 -9.23
N PRO A 124 -12.18 -5.38 -10.07
CA PRO A 124 -12.49 -5.76 -11.45
C PRO A 124 -13.72 -6.68 -11.57
N GLY A 125 -14.63 -6.27 -12.43
CA GLY A 125 -15.92 -6.93 -12.68
C GLY A 125 -16.96 -6.80 -11.57
N GLN A 126 -16.68 -6.06 -10.50
CA GLN A 126 -17.60 -5.92 -9.38
C GLN A 126 -18.51 -4.69 -9.50
N THR A 127 -19.56 -4.74 -8.68
CA THR A 127 -20.42 -3.60 -8.41
C THR A 127 -20.10 -3.05 -7.02
N LEU A 128 -19.67 -1.80 -6.94
CA LEU A 128 -19.59 -1.08 -5.68
C LEU A 128 -20.92 -0.36 -5.41
N ASN A 129 -21.44 -0.49 -4.19
CA ASN A 129 -22.51 0.37 -3.69
C ASN A 129 -21.90 1.49 -2.83
N LEU A 130 -22.12 2.75 -3.22
CA LEU A 130 -21.60 3.93 -2.52
C LEU A 130 -22.74 4.93 -2.29
N ASN A 131 -23.24 4.99 -1.08
CA ASN A 131 -24.19 6.03 -0.68
C ASN A 131 -23.45 7.35 -0.44
N ILE A 132 -24.02 8.45 -0.95
CA ILE A 132 -23.44 9.79 -0.89
C ILE A 132 -24.43 10.70 -0.17
N SER A 133 -23.99 11.43 0.85
CA SER A 133 -24.85 12.37 1.54
C SER A 133 -24.33 13.78 1.34
N LEU A 134 -25.05 14.57 0.55
CA LEU A 134 -24.64 15.93 0.24
C LEU A 134 -25.01 16.85 1.40
N SER A 135 -24.01 17.54 1.94
CA SER A 135 -24.22 18.56 2.96
C SER A 135 -24.47 19.93 2.33
N GLN A 136 -25.41 20.68 2.89
CA GLN A 136 -25.51 22.12 2.62
C GLN A 136 -24.29 22.86 3.18
N THR A 137 -24.14 24.14 2.82
CA THR A 137 -23.07 24.97 3.39
C THR A 137 -23.22 25.07 4.90
N LEU A 138 -22.16 24.78 5.63
CA LEU A 138 -22.14 24.83 7.08
C LEU A 138 -21.78 26.23 7.58
N ALA A 139 -22.23 26.58 8.79
CA ALA A 139 -21.77 27.78 9.47
C ALA A 139 -20.25 27.73 9.71
N GLU A 140 -19.61 28.90 9.75
CA GLU A 140 -18.17 28.98 9.99
C GLU A 140 -17.80 28.33 11.33
N GLY A 141 -16.79 27.45 11.31
CA GLY A 141 -16.34 26.71 12.49
C GLY A 141 -17.16 25.47 12.82
N SER A 142 -18.26 25.19 12.12
CA SER A 142 -19.00 23.94 12.28
C SER A 142 -18.35 22.78 11.51
N MET A 143 -18.52 21.57 12.03
CA MET A 143 -18.05 20.33 11.42
C MET A 143 -19.13 19.27 11.48
N ARG A 144 -19.42 18.62 10.36
CA ARG A 144 -20.46 17.59 10.24
C ARG A 144 -19.84 16.25 9.88
N PHE A 145 -20.32 15.21 10.55
CA PHE A 145 -20.01 13.81 10.36
C PHE A 145 -21.25 13.11 9.82
N VAL A 146 -21.11 12.40 8.70
CA VAL A 146 -22.23 11.73 8.04
C VAL A 146 -21.84 10.28 7.78
N LEU A 147 -22.44 9.38 8.55
CA LEU A 147 -22.19 7.94 8.48
C LEU A 147 -23.23 7.28 7.58
N ASN A 148 -22.74 6.58 6.56
CA ASN A 148 -23.54 5.65 5.75
C ASN A 148 -22.95 4.25 5.89
N TRP A 149 -23.77 3.20 5.80
CA TRP A 149 -23.30 1.82 5.82
C TRP A 149 -24.15 0.92 4.91
N GLY A 150 -23.79 -0.36 4.87
CA GLY A 150 -24.48 -1.42 4.15
C GLY A 150 -25.34 -2.29 5.08
N ALA A 151 -25.86 -3.39 4.55
CA ALA A 151 -26.89 -4.16 5.25
C ALA A 151 -26.44 -4.94 6.49
N ASN A 152 -25.14 -5.16 6.65
CA ASN A 152 -24.57 -6.04 7.67
C ASN A 152 -23.26 -5.46 8.22
N PRO A 153 -23.14 -5.15 9.52
CA PRO A 153 -24.17 -5.22 10.55
C PRO A 153 -25.35 -4.30 10.27
N ARG A 154 -26.51 -4.67 10.82
CA ARG A 154 -27.76 -3.95 10.60
C ARG A 154 -27.79 -2.54 11.19
N ASP A 155 -26.92 -2.27 12.17
CA ASP A 155 -27.00 -1.11 13.04
C ASP A 155 -25.60 -0.67 13.50
N LEU A 156 -25.27 0.58 13.20
CA LEU A 156 -24.02 1.26 13.52
C LEU A 156 -24.36 2.67 13.98
N ASP A 157 -23.94 3.01 15.20
CA ASP A 157 -24.24 4.30 15.82
C ASP A 157 -23.01 5.20 15.86
N SER A 158 -23.24 6.49 15.65
CA SER A 158 -22.24 7.54 15.78
C SER A 158 -22.13 8.00 17.23
N HIS A 159 -20.89 8.15 17.69
CA HIS A 159 -20.58 8.66 19.02
C HIS A 159 -19.53 9.76 18.94
N LEU A 160 -19.72 10.77 19.79
CA LEU A 160 -18.75 11.86 19.95
C LEU A 160 -18.49 12.14 21.43
N ASN A 161 -17.24 11.98 21.81
CA ASN A 161 -16.74 12.47 23.08
C ASN A 161 -16.22 13.89 22.89
N THR A 162 -16.61 14.78 23.78
CA THR A 162 -16.19 16.20 23.74
C THR A 162 -15.03 16.47 24.70
N PRO A 163 -14.24 17.53 24.45
CA PRO A 163 -13.38 18.11 25.48
C PRO A 163 -14.21 18.70 26.63
N SER A 164 -13.53 19.28 27.61
CA SER A 164 -14.23 20.01 28.68
C SER A 164 -14.85 21.29 28.12
N ILE A 165 -16.17 21.35 28.10
CA ILE A 165 -16.96 22.51 27.68
C ILE A 165 -17.67 23.02 28.93
N GLU A 166 -17.42 24.29 29.28
CA GLU A 166 -18.02 24.91 30.46
C GLU A 166 -17.79 24.12 31.77
N GLY A 167 -16.65 23.40 31.85
CA GLY A 167 -16.23 22.63 33.03
C GLY A 167 -16.73 21.18 33.07
N SER A 168 -17.45 20.71 32.05
CA SER A 168 -17.95 19.33 31.94
C SER A 168 -17.56 18.68 30.63
N THR A 169 -17.41 17.36 30.62
CA THR A 169 -17.25 16.57 29.40
C THR A 169 -18.57 15.90 29.04
N TYR A 170 -18.90 15.87 27.76
CA TYR A 170 -20.14 15.29 27.24
C TYR A 170 -19.84 14.16 26.27
N HIS A 171 -20.75 13.19 26.24
CA HIS A 171 -20.80 12.10 25.27
C HIS A 171 -22.12 12.17 24.53
N ILE A 172 -22.05 12.34 23.22
CA ILE A 172 -23.21 12.48 22.32
C ILE A 172 -23.40 11.16 21.58
N TYR A 173 -24.61 10.63 21.63
CA TYR A 173 -25.05 9.37 21.04
C TYR A 173 -26.59 9.27 21.10
N TYR A 174 -27.20 8.18 20.60
CA TYR A 174 -28.66 8.05 20.46
C TYR A 174 -29.47 8.44 21.71
N SER A 175 -29.03 8.09 22.93
CA SER A 175 -29.78 8.42 24.15
C SER A 175 -29.44 9.78 24.76
N ASN A 176 -28.38 10.43 24.28
CA ASN A 176 -28.01 11.79 24.64
C ASN A 176 -27.59 12.53 23.37
N THR A 177 -28.57 13.02 22.62
CA THR A 177 -28.37 13.58 21.28
C THR A 177 -27.69 14.94 21.28
N GLY A 178 -27.37 15.52 22.44
CA GLY A 178 -26.69 16.80 22.54
C GLY A 178 -27.59 18.01 22.22
N SER A 179 -26.97 19.12 21.86
CA SER A 179 -27.67 20.38 21.56
C SER A 179 -26.79 21.26 20.68
N ALA A 180 -27.42 21.91 19.70
CA ALA A 180 -26.74 22.90 18.85
C ALA A 180 -26.55 24.26 19.53
N THR A 181 -27.36 24.58 20.54
CA THR A 181 -27.48 25.95 21.09
C THR A 181 -27.05 26.10 22.55
N SER A 182 -26.70 24.99 23.19
CA SER A 182 -26.19 24.92 24.56
C SER A 182 -25.15 23.82 24.64
N ALA A 183 -24.30 23.83 25.67
CA ALA A 183 -23.34 22.74 25.91
C ALA A 183 -24.03 21.36 25.72
N PRO A 184 -23.48 20.48 24.86
CA PRO A 184 -22.12 20.49 24.29
C PRO A 184 -21.88 21.29 22.99
N TYR A 185 -22.87 22.02 22.45
CA TYR A 185 -22.80 22.68 21.13
C TYR A 185 -22.44 21.71 20.00
N ALA A 186 -22.87 20.48 20.16
CA ALA A 186 -22.78 19.40 19.20
C ALA A 186 -24.03 18.54 19.36
N ALA A 187 -24.57 18.04 18.25
CA ALA A 187 -25.77 17.21 18.29
C ALA A 187 -25.74 16.09 17.26
N LEU A 188 -26.38 14.97 17.61
CA LEU A 188 -26.83 13.95 16.67
C LEU A 188 -28.08 14.49 15.97
N ASP A 189 -27.88 15.08 14.80
CA ASP A 189 -28.91 15.81 14.05
C ASP A 189 -29.95 14.88 13.42
N HIS A 190 -29.47 13.72 12.97
CA HIS A 190 -30.29 12.69 12.38
C HIS A 190 -29.84 11.33 12.90
N ASP A 191 -30.72 10.70 13.66
CA ASP A 191 -30.53 9.38 14.23
C ASP A 191 -31.28 8.34 13.39
N ILE A 192 -30.55 7.37 12.84
CA ILE A 192 -31.13 6.29 12.02
C ILE A 192 -31.31 5.06 12.89
N THR A 193 -32.52 4.88 13.40
CA THR A 193 -32.89 3.70 14.19
C THR A 193 -33.30 2.48 13.34
N SER A 194 -33.42 2.66 12.02
CA SER A 194 -33.66 1.60 11.05
C SER A 194 -33.24 2.04 9.65
N GLY A 195 -32.32 1.31 9.01
CA GLY A 195 -31.78 1.67 7.70
C GLY A 195 -30.25 1.63 7.70
N TYR A 196 -29.62 2.24 6.70
CA TYR A 196 -28.17 2.16 6.50
C TYR A 196 -27.51 3.54 6.32
N GLY A 197 -28.05 4.53 7.03
CA GLY A 197 -27.66 5.93 6.97
C GLY A 197 -28.56 6.82 6.08
N PRO A 198 -28.27 8.13 6.04
CA PRO A 198 -27.17 8.76 6.75
C PRO A 198 -27.49 9.01 8.22
N GLU A 199 -26.65 8.53 9.14
CA GLU A 199 -26.66 9.04 10.51
C GLU A 199 -25.73 10.24 10.61
N THR A 200 -26.23 11.34 11.18
CA THR A 200 -25.56 12.64 11.07
C THR A 200 -25.33 13.28 12.42
N MET A 201 -24.09 13.71 12.65
CA MET A 201 -23.70 14.45 13.83
C MET A 201 -22.98 15.74 13.44
N THR A 202 -23.32 16.86 14.07
CA THR A 202 -22.65 18.14 13.82
C THR A 202 -22.08 18.70 15.12
N ILE A 203 -20.82 19.12 15.09
CA ILE A 203 -20.24 20.07 16.04
C ILE A 203 -20.56 21.46 15.52
N TYR A 204 -21.43 22.18 16.23
CA TYR A 204 -21.85 23.52 15.85
C TYR A 204 -20.84 24.58 16.29
N GLN A 205 -20.23 24.38 17.46
CA GLN A 205 -19.19 25.24 18.01
C GLN A 205 -18.11 24.39 18.67
N MET A 206 -16.85 24.63 18.28
CA MET A 206 -15.69 23.96 18.87
C MET A 206 -15.14 24.72 20.08
N PHE A 207 -14.61 23.96 21.03
CA PHE A 207 -13.88 24.43 22.21
C PHE A 207 -12.52 23.75 22.27
N ASP A 208 -11.52 24.44 22.84
CA ASP A 208 -10.16 23.92 22.97
C ASP A 208 -10.12 22.52 23.62
N GLY A 209 -9.33 21.63 23.01
CA GLY A 209 -9.18 20.24 23.43
C GLY A 209 -9.43 19.28 22.28
N THR A 210 -9.67 18.01 22.62
CA THR A 210 -9.85 16.93 21.64
C THR A 210 -11.29 16.45 21.66
N TYR A 211 -11.95 16.51 20.50
CA TYR A 211 -13.16 15.76 20.25
C TYR A 211 -12.78 14.40 19.65
N GLN A 212 -13.42 13.32 20.08
CA GLN A 212 -13.14 11.97 19.60
C GLN A 212 -14.40 11.40 18.96
N TYR A 213 -14.38 11.22 17.63
CA TYR A 213 -15.48 10.65 16.87
C TYR A 213 -15.22 9.18 16.58
N TYR A 214 -16.19 8.33 16.92
CA TYR A 214 -16.12 6.90 16.72
C TYR A 214 -17.50 6.32 16.48
N ILE A 215 -17.52 5.08 15.98
CA ILE A 215 -18.73 4.36 15.65
C ILE A 215 -18.80 3.12 16.53
N TYR A 216 -19.99 2.82 17.03
CA TYR A 216 -20.26 1.63 17.84
C TYR A 216 -21.17 0.67 17.07
N LYS A 217 -20.84 -0.62 17.10
CA LYS A 217 -21.72 -1.65 16.55
C LYS A 217 -22.69 -2.12 17.62
N TYR A 218 -23.91 -1.60 17.57
CA TYR A 218 -24.99 -2.06 18.44
C TYR A 218 -25.56 -3.41 18.02
N ALA A 219 -25.51 -3.73 16.71
CA ALA A 219 -26.01 -4.99 16.18
C ALA A 219 -25.38 -6.22 16.87
N GLY A 220 -26.22 -7.18 17.27
CA GLY A 220 -25.78 -8.46 17.82
C GLY A 220 -25.15 -9.42 16.79
N ASP A 221 -25.26 -9.09 15.51
CA ASP A 221 -24.74 -9.82 14.35
C ASP A 221 -23.80 -8.97 13.50
N GLY A 222 -23.08 -9.60 12.57
CA GLY A 222 -22.13 -8.96 11.66
C GLY A 222 -20.88 -8.40 12.31
N ASN A 223 -19.81 -8.25 11.53
CA ASN A 223 -18.59 -7.55 11.94
C ASN A 223 -18.57 -6.13 11.38
N ILE A 224 -17.99 -5.16 12.09
CA ILE A 224 -17.85 -3.78 11.56
C ILE A 224 -17.14 -3.78 10.20
N THR A 225 -16.16 -4.65 10.00
CA THR A 225 -15.41 -4.79 8.73
C THR A 225 -16.29 -5.14 7.52
N GLU A 226 -17.46 -5.76 7.75
CA GLU A 226 -18.39 -6.17 6.71
C GLU A 226 -19.39 -5.06 6.35
N SER A 227 -19.42 -3.97 7.14
CA SER A 227 -20.41 -2.90 7.04
C SER A 227 -20.39 -2.12 5.75
N GLN A 228 -19.27 -2.10 5.02
CA GLN A 228 -19.04 -1.15 3.92
C GLN A 228 -19.27 0.32 4.36
N ALA A 229 -19.09 0.60 5.66
CA ALA A 229 -19.40 1.92 6.20
C ALA A 229 -18.45 3.00 5.68
N VAL A 230 -19.04 4.16 5.43
CA VAL A 230 -18.39 5.34 4.89
C VAL A 230 -18.74 6.52 5.78
N LEU A 231 -17.72 7.13 6.38
CA LEU A 231 -17.84 8.41 7.07
C LEU A 231 -17.45 9.56 6.14
N GLN A 232 -18.32 10.55 6.01
CA GLN A 232 -18.09 11.79 5.27
C GLN A 232 -18.00 12.95 6.26
N ILE A 233 -16.87 13.67 6.25
CA ILE A 233 -16.62 14.78 7.18
C ILE A 233 -16.60 16.09 6.41
N TYR A 234 -17.48 17.02 6.77
CA TYR A 234 -17.65 18.32 6.12
C TYR A 234 -17.32 19.47 7.07
N ASN A 235 -16.83 20.57 6.52
CA ASN A 235 -16.81 21.89 7.18
C ASN A 235 -17.36 22.96 6.22
N GLN A 236 -17.24 24.23 6.59
CA GLN A 236 -17.68 25.37 5.78
C GLN A 236 -16.98 25.48 4.41
N ASN A 237 -15.78 24.91 4.27
CA ASN A 237 -14.99 24.93 3.04
C ASN A 237 -15.27 23.73 2.12
N GLY A 238 -16.03 22.74 2.60
CA GLY A 238 -16.45 21.59 1.81
C GLY A 238 -16.24 20.25 2.50
N LEU A 239 -16.18 19.17 1.70
CA LEU A 239 -15.80 17.85 2.18
C LEU A 239 -14.32 17.84 2.57
N MET A 240 -14.03 17.55 3.84
CA MET A 240 -12.68 17.46 4.39
C MET A 240 -12.07 16.08 4.17
N GLN A 241 -12.84 15.03 4.45
CA GLN A 241 -12.36 13.65 4.41
C GLN A 241 -13.51 12.69 4.12
N THR A 242 -13.21 11.63 3.39
CA THR A 242 -14.01 10.40 3.41
C THR A 242 -13.17 9.31 4.06
N VAL A 243 -13.73 8.59 5.02
CA VAL A 243 -13.08 7.45 5.70
C VAL A 243 -13.91 6.21 5.46
N GLN A 244 -13.29 5.18 4.88
CA GLN A 244 -13.90 3.87 4.70
C GLN A 244 -13.58 3.02 5.92
N VAL A 245 -14.54 2.19 6.32
CA VAL A 245 -14.34 1.21 7.39
C VAL A 245 -13.15 0.29 7.06
N PRO A 246 -12.32 -0.08 8.04
CA PRO A 246 -11.26 -1.05 7.82
C PRO A 246 -11.83 -2.40 7.34
N THR A 247 -11.17 -3.04 6.39
CA THR A 247 -11.54 -4.37 5.88
C THR A 247 -11.08 -5.52 6.78
N SER A 248 -10.29 -5.22 7.82
CA SER A 248 -9.80 -6.18 8.81
C SER A 248 -9.75 -5.56 10.21
N GLY A 249 -9.71 -6.42 11.23
CA GLY A 249 -9.73 -6.03 12.64
C GLY A 249 -10.92 -6.63 13.39
N GLU A 250 -10.80 -6.70 14.72
CA GLU A 250 -11.83 -7.25 15.60
C GLU A 250 -12.18 -6.25 16.70
N GLY A 251 -13.48 -6.02 16.91
CA GLY A 251 -13.94 -5.07 17.91
C GLY A 251 -15.38 -4.62 17.69
N LEU A 252 -15.90 -3.94 18.70
CA LEU A 252 -17.22 -3.32 18.67
C LEU A 252 -17.17 -1.84 18.34
N TYR A 253 -15.96 -1.25 18.27
CA TYR A 253 -15.77 0.17 18.04
C TYR A 253 -14.89 0.40 16.83
N TRP A 254 -15.31 1.28 15.94
CA TRP A 254 -14.47 1.86 14.92
C TRP A 254 -14.09 3.27 15.35
N TYR A 255 -12.86 3.44 15.83
CA TYR A 255 -12.33 4.74 16.18
C TYR A 255 -11.84 5.44 14.92
N VAL A 256 -12.60 6.45 14.49
CA VAL A 256 -12.39 7.05 13.17
C VAL A 256 -11.38 8.18 13.23
N CYS A 257 -11.64 9.20 14.05
CA CYS A 257 -10.78 10.39 14.09
C CYS A 257 -10.90 11.18 15.39
N ASP A 258 -9.88 12.01 15.62
CA ASP A 258 -9.93 13.12 16.55
C ASP A 258 -10.05 14.45 15.81
N VAL A 259 -10.75 15.40 16.42
CA VAL A 259 -10.76 16.80 16.01
C VAL A 259 -10.06 17.63 17.08
N ASN A 260 -9.08 18.43 16.67
CA ASN A 260 -8.53 19.47 17.51
C ASN A 260 -9.50 20.65 17.56
N GLY A 261 -10.11 20.89 18.71
CA GLY A 261 -11.15 21.90 18.89
C GLY A 261 -10.67 23.35 18.79
N SER A 262 -9.36 23.60 18.82
CA SER A 262 -8.80 24.95 18.65
C SER A 262 -8.72 25.38 17.18
N ASN A 263 -8.62 24.42 16.25
CA ASN A 263 -8.35 24.71 14.84
C ASN A 263 -9.11 23.82 13.83
N GLY A 264 -9.95 22.90 14.31
CA GLY A 264 -10.71 21.96 13.48
C GLY A 264 -9.87 20.93 12.74
N GLN A 265 -8.59 20.77 13.07
CA GLN A 265 -7.70 19.82 12.39
C GLN A 265 -8.08 18.38 12.74
N LEU A 266 -8.21 17.54 11.71
CA LEU A 266 -8.50 16.12 11.85
C LEU A 266 -7.21 15.30 12.04
N THR A 267 -7.24 14.36 12.97
CA THR A 267 -6.29 13.24 13.06
C THR A 267 -7.06 11.96 12.79
N ILE A 268 -6.81 11.31 11.65
CA ILE A 268 -7.48 10.06 11.28
C ILE A 268 -6.78 8.89 11.96
N HIS A 269 -7.54 8.10 12.72
CA HIS A 269 -7.08 6.86 13.35
C HIS A 269 -7.45 5.66 12.48
N ASN A 270 -8.72 5.57 12.08
CA ASN A 270 -9.30 4.49 11.27
C ASN A 270 -8.98 3.08 11.77
N VAL A 271 -9.24 2.80 13.05
CA VAL A 271 -8.94 1.50 13.68
C VAL A 271 -10.18 0.84 14.26
N ILE A 272 -10.27 -0.48 14.15
CA ILE A 272 -11.27 -1.29 14.87
C ILE A 272 -10.66 -1.73 16.20
N GLN A 273 -11.40 -1.54 17.29
CA GLN A 273 -10.93 -1.83 18.64
C GLN A 273 -12.06 -2.35 19.56
N GLN A 274 -11.65 -3.00 20.64
CA GLN A 274 -12.56 -3.65 21.58
C GLN A 274 -13.22 -2.68 22.57
N SER A 275 -12.62 -1.52 22.81
CA SER A 275 -13.10 -0.53 23.79
C SER A 275 -13.29 0.83 23.16
N ALA A 276 -14.28 1.60 23.64
CA ALA A 276 -14.46 2.99 23.23
C ALA A 276 -13.19 3.84 23.49
N PRO A 277 -12.90 4.83 22.64
CA PRO A 277 -11.82 5.78 22.89
C PRO A 277 -12.18 6.73 24.06
N GLY A 278 -11.17 7.16 24.82
CA GLY A 278 -11.34 8.14 25.90
C GLY A 278 -11.74 7.56 27.26
N LYS A 279 -12.21 8.45 28.17
CA LYS A 279 -12.56 8.10 29.56
C LYS A 279 -14.02 7.69 29.76
N PHE A 280 -14.87 7.82 28.73
CA PHE A 280 -16.24 7.34 28.71
C PHE A 280 -16.23 5.81 28.56
N LYS A 281 -15.93 5.13 29.66
CA LYS A 281 -15.94 3.67 29.73
C LYS A 281 -17.37 3.21 30.07
N ASP A 282 -18.06 2.63 29.10
CA ASP A 282 -18.95 1.53 29.46
C ASP A 282 -18.08 0.30 29.78
N PRO A 283 -18.20 -0.30 30.98
CA PRO A 283 -17.27 -1.31 31.43
C PRO A 283 -17.59 -2.66 30.80
N PHE A 284 -16.80 -3.08 29.80
CA PHE A 284 -16.74 -4.47 29.35
C PHE A 284 -15.28 -4.96 29.24
N PRO A 285 -15.01 -6.26 29.51
CA PRO A 285 -13.68 -6.74 29.89
C PRO A 285 -12.69 -6.82 28.71
N PRO A 286 -11.37 -6.82 28.97
CA PRO A 286 -10.35 -6.66 27.95
C PRO A 286 -9.93 -7.99 27.31
N LYS A 287 -9.57 -7.97 26.02
CA LYS A 287 -8.54 -8.82 25.43
C LYS A 287 -7.66 -8.00 24.46
N THR A 288 -6.39 -8.36 24.43
CA THR A 288 -5.19 -7.56 24.08
C THR A 288 -4.91 -7.28 22.60
N GLN A 289 -4.00 -6.32 22.39
CA GLN A 289 -3.65 -5.54 21.19
C GLN A 289 -2.95 -6.28 20.03
N GLY A 290 -3.10 -5.71 18.83
CA GLY A 290 -2.20 -5.86 17.68
C GLY A 290 -2.29 -4.66 16.71
N ASN A 291 -1.37 -3.72 16.89
CA ASN A 291 -0.84 -2.65 16.02
C ASN A 291 -1.67 -1.92 14.93
N ASN A 292 -1.58 -0.58 15.01
CA ASN A 292 -1.76 0.42 13.95
C ASN A 292 -1.09 0.04 12.62
N LEU A 293 -1.65 0.50 11.49
CA LEU A 293 -1.00 1.41 10.52
C LEU A 293 -1.96 1.74 9.35
N LEU A 294 -2.17 3.06 9.16
CA LEU A 294 -2.39 3.85 7.94
C LEU A 294 -3.02 3.22 6.67
N ASN A 295 -4.02 3.94 6.14
CA ASN A 295 -4.29 4.14 4.71
C ASN A 295 -4.00 2.92 3.82
N SER A 296 -4.81 1.87 3.90
CA SER A 296 -4.67 0.73 3.01
C SER A 296 -5.13 1.08 1.60
N LYS A 297 -4.16 1.52 0.79
CA LYS A 297 -4.04 1.04 -0.59
C LYS A 297 -4.14 -0.50 -0.52
N ASN A 298 -5.01 -1.12 -1.28
CA ASN A 298 -5.26 -2.57 -1.32
C ASN A 298 -4.08 -3.36 -1.93
N ILE A 299 -2.85 -2.86 -1.93
CA ILE A 299 -1.71 -3.67 -2.35
C ILE A 299 -1.49 -4.75 -1.30
N THR A 300 -1.78 -6.00 -1.66
CA THR A 300 -1.75 -7.17 -0.78
C THR A 300 -0.54 -8.07 -1.00
N SER A 301 0.21 -7.86 -2.09
CA SER A 301 1.37 -8.68 -2.44
C SER A 301 2.49 -7.87 -3.09
N TRP A 302 3.72 -8.28 -2.82
CA TRP A 302 4.96 -7.76 -3.40
C TRP A 302 5.81 -8.94 -3.87
N LEU A 303 6.47 -8.77 -5.01
CA LEU A 303 7.49 -9.68 -5.51
C LEU A 303 8.64 -8.86 -6.10
N TRP A 304 9.74 -8.85 -5.37
CA TRP A 304 11.00 -8.24 -5.79
C TRP A 304 11.83 -9.25 -6.56
N ASN A 305 12.44 -8.81 -7.65
CA ASN A 305 13.55 -9.47 -8.31
C ASN A 305 14.73 -8.51 -8.33
N PHE A 306 15.82 -8.90 -7.69
CA PHE A 306 17.01 -8.05 -7.53
C PHE A 306 17.96 -8.11 -8.72
N GLY A 307 17.68 -8.97 -9.72
CA GLY A 307 18.50 -9.08 -10.93
C GLY A 307 19.76 -9.94 -10.80
N ASP A 308 20.03 -10.50 -9.62
CA ASP A 308 21.13 -11.44 -9.34
C ASP A 308 20.66 -12.90 -9.16
N GLY A 309 19.37 -13.15 -9.42
CA GLY A 309 18.72 -14.46 -9.24
C GLY A 309 17.99 -14.62 -7.91
N SER A 310 18.14 -13.69 -6.97
CA SER A 310 17.40 -13.68 -5.71
C SER A 310 16.10 -12.86 -5.79
N THR A 311 15.16 -13.17 -4.89
CA THR A 311 13.83 -12.55 -4.82
C THR A 311 13.39 -12.33 -3.38
N SER A 312 12.38 -11.48 -3.17
CA SER A 312 11.75 -11.26 -1.86
C SER A 312 10.27 -10.94 -2.00
N THR A 313 9.47 -11.30 -1.00
CA THR A 313 8.04 -10.96 -0.90
C THR A 313 7.73 -9.92 0.18
N ALA A 314 8.74 -9.40 0.87
CA ALA A 314 8.56 -8.32 1.84
C ALA A 314 8.23 -7.00 1.12
N GLN A 315 7.39 -6.15 1.72
CA GLN A 315 7.05 -4.84 1.16
C GLN A 315 8.28 -3.93 1.01
N ASN A 316 9.12 -3.84 2.04
CA ASN A 316 10.35 -3.04 2.05
C ASN A 316 11.56 -3.94 2.38
N PRO A 317 12.12 -4.69 1.41
CA PRO A 317 13.20 -5.64 1.68
C PRO A 317 14.56 -4.94 1.79
N SER A 318 15.48 -5.61 2.49
CA SER A 318 16.92 -5.32 2.44
C SER A 318 17.61 -6.45 1.68
N HIS A 319 18.52 -6.13 0.76
CA HIS A 319 19.23 -7.10 -0.08
C HIS A 319 20.71 -6.79 -0.19
N THR A 320 21.57 -7.82 -0.18
CA THR A 320 23.03 -7.66 -0.29
C THR A 320 23.54 -8.23 -1.61
N TYR A 321 24.12 -7.38 -2.45
CA TYR A 321 24.79 -7.80 -3.67
C TYR A 321 26.24 -8.18 -3.38
N MET A 322 26.55 -9.47 -3.50
CA MET A 322 27.86 -10.04 -3.15
C MET A 322 28.91 -9.94 -4.27
N ALA A 323 28.49 -9.72 -5.52
CA ALA A 323 29.36 -9.69 -6.68
C ALA A 323 29.33 -8.32 -7.36
N ALA A 324 30.41 -8.00 -8.07
CA ALA A 324 30.42 -6.85 -8.96
C ALA A 324 29.45 -7.08 -10.12
N GLY A 325 28.74 -6.04 -10.54
CA GLY A 325 27.79 -6.13 -11.64
C GLY A 325 26.84 -4.95 -11.69
N THR A 326 26.08 -4.89 -12.77
CA THR A 326 24.96 -3.97 -12.92
C THR A 326 23.67 -4.78 -12.91
N TYR A 327 22.78 -4.49 -11.98
CA TYR A 327 21.59 -5.28 -11.70
C TYR A 327 20.33 -4.51 -12.08
N THR A 328 19.46 -5.18 -12.85
CA THR A 328 18.11 -4.69 -13.15
C THR A 328 17.17 -5.16 -12.05
N VAL A 329 16.50 -4.22 -11.38
CA VAL A 329 15.60 -4.53 -10.28
C VAL A 329 14.16 -4.35 -10.76
N SER A 330 13.28 -5.27 -10.39
CA SER A 330 11.85 -5.13 -10.62
C SER A 330 11.05 -5.36 -9.35
N LEU A 331 9.99 -4.58 -9.17
CA LEU A 331 8.96 -4.80 -8.18
C LEU A 331 7.65 -5.10 -8.91
N THR A 332 7.09 -6.27 -8.65
CA THR A 332 5.70 -6.59 -8.99
C THR A 332 4.84 -6.44 -7.75
N VAL A 333 3.83 -5.58 -7.81
CA VAL A 333 2.80 -5.48 -6.77
C VAL A 333 1.50 -6.07 -7.26
N GLY A 334 0.68 -6.58 -6.34
CA GLY A 334 -0.67 -7.04 -6.64
C GLY A 334 -1.64 -6.70 -5.52
N ASP A 335 -2.89 -6.44 -5.90
CA ASP A 335 -3.99 -6.18 -4.96
C ASP A 335 -4.84 -7.41 -4.65
N GLY A 336 -4.57 -8.52 -5.33
CA GLY A 336 -5.34 -9.78 -5.24
C GLY A 336 -6.18 -10.05 -6.49
N THR A 337 -6.35 -9.05 -7.36
CA THR A 337 -7.08 -9.17 -8.64
C THR A 337 -6.19 -8.83 -9.84
N ILE A 338 -5.41 -7.75 -9.77
CA ILE A 338 -4.47 -7.34 -10.82
C ILE A 338 -3.05 -7.23 -10.27
N THR A 339 -2.07 -7.31 -11.17
CA THR A 339 -0.66 -7.05 -10.86
C THR A 339 -0.09 -5.97 -11.76
N ASN A 340 0.85 -5.21 -11.24
CA ASN A 340 1.63 -4.25 -12.01
C ASN A 340 3.11 -4.40 -11.65
N THR A 341 3.98 -4.20 -12.64
CA THR A 341 5.42 -4.36 -12.46
C THR A 341 6.13 -3.09 -12.90
N GLU A 342 6.94 -2.56 -12.00
CA GLU A 342 7.94 -1.53 -12.33
C GLU A 342 9.29 -2.21 -12.46
N THR A 343 10.03 -1.88 -13.53
CA THR A 343 11.37 -2.43 -13.78
C THR A 343 12.35 -1.29 -14.03
N LYS A 344 13.36 -1.17 -13.16
CA LYS A 344 14.44 -0.19 -13.30
C LYS A 344 15.69 -0.91 -13.83
N THR A 345 15.97 -0.71 -15.12
CA THR A 345 17.11 -1.34 -15.81
C THR A 345 18.43 -0.80 -15.30
N GLY A 346 19.36 -1.69 -14.93
CA GLY A 346 20.68 -1.32 -14.40
C GLY A 346 20.63 -0.40 -13.17
N PHE A 347 19.60 -0.57 -12.34
CA PHE A 347 19.30 0.30 -11.22
C PHE A 347 20.36 0.27 -10.11
N ILE A 348 21.00 -0.88 -9.89
CA ILE A 348 22.08 -1.03 -8.91
C ILE A 348 23.39 -1.34 -9.63
N THR A 349 24.45 -0.59 -9.32
CA THR A 349 25.81 -0.83 -9.83
C THR A 349 26.77 -1.14 -8.70
N VAL A 350 27.28 -2.36 -8.70
CA VAL A 350 28.24 -2.85 -7.72
C VAL A 350 29.61 -2.94 -8.36
N ALA A 351 30.56 -2.18 -7.83
CA ALA A 351 31.96 -2.30 -8.21
C ALA A 351 32.58 -3.51 -7.48
N GLY A 352 33.53 -4.17 -8.14
CA GLY A 352 34.33 -5.17 -7.45
C GLY A 352 35.20 -4.47 -6.42
N SER A 353 35.28 -5.03 -5.21
CA SER A 353 36.28 -4.60 -4.22
C SER A 353 37.65 -4.61 -4.89
N GLY A 354 38.16 -3.43 -5.23
CA GLY A 354 39.43 -3.22 -5.92
C GLY A 354 40.66 -3.53 -5.06
N GLY A 355 40.53 -4.45 -4.10
CA GLY A 355 41.59 -4.87 -3.21
C GLY A 355 42.49 -5.89 -3.88
N ASN A 356 43.51 -5.40 -4.59
CA ASN A 356 44.70 -6.19 -4.90
C ASN A 356 45.32 -6.66 -3.58
N SER A 357 45.25 -7.96 -3.30
CA SER A 357 45.83 -8.56 -2.09
C SER A 357 47.20 -9.18 -2.40
N THR A 358 48.05 -9.27 -1.38
CA THR A 358 49.31 -10.02 -1.46
C THR A 358 49.08 -11.43 -0.93
N LEU A 359 49.25 -12.43 -1.79
CA LEU A 359 49.25 -13.84 -1.42
C LEU A 359 50.67 -14.25 -1.02
N THR A 360 50.83 -14.81 0.17
CA THR A 360 52.08 -15.40 0.62
C THR A 360 51.87 -16.86 1.00
N GLY A 361 52.87 -17.70 0.76
CA GLY A 361 52.80 -19.10 1.18
C GLY A 361 54.16 -19.79 1.11
N LEU A 362 54.16 -21.09 1.42
CA LEU A 362 55.34 -21.94 1.45
C LEU A 362 55.13 -23.15 0.54
N VAL A 363 56.16 -23.52 -0.21
CA VAL A 363 56.23 -24.78 -0.96
C VAL A 363 57.27 -25.68 -0.32
N THR A 364 56.83 -26.86 0.14
CA THR A 364 57.69 -27.91 0.70
C THR A 364 57.58 -29.19 -0.11
N ASP A 365 58.66 -29.97 -0.11
CA ASP A 365 58.67 -31.31 -0.68
C ASP A 365 57.77 -32.22 0.17
N ALA A 366 56.92 -32.99 -0.49
CA ALA A 366 55.93 -33.86 0.15
C ALA A 366 56.56 -35.07 0.87
N LEU A 367 57.80 -35.45 0.56
CA LEU A 367 58.50 -36.62 1.10
C LEU A 367 59.27 -36.31 2.37
N ASP A 368 59.94 -35.16 2.43
CA ASP A 368 60.84 -34.80 3.54
C ASP A 368 60.51 -33.46 4.23
N GLY A 369 59.51 -32.73 3.72
CA GLY A 369 59.07 -31.45 4.25
C GLY A 369 60.08 -30.32 4.07
N GLN A 370 61.17 -30.53 3.32
CA GLN A 370 62.15 -29.48 3.06
C GLN A 370 61.59 -28.42 2.11
N PRO A 371 61.98 -27.15 2.25
CA PRO A 371 61.57 -26.13 1.30
C PRO A 371 62.02 -26.44 -0.12
N VAL A 372 61.20 -26.10 -1.11
CA VAL A 372 61.53 -26.27 -2.53
C VAL A 372 61.88 -24.91 -3.14
N PRO A 373 63.17 -24.61 -3.42
CA PRO A 373 63.56 -23.37 -4.07
C PRO A 373 63.25 -23.37 -5.58
N GLY A 374 62.87 -22.21 -6.11
CA GLY A 374 62.64 -22.04 -7.55
C GLY A 374 61.36 -22.69 -8.10
N ALA A 375 60.45 -23.14 -7.24
CA ALA A 375 59.15 -23.63 -7.65
C ALA A 375 58.29 -22.47 -8.19
N LEU A 376 57.67 -22.64 -9.35
CA LEU A 376 56.74 -21.68 -9.92
C LEU A 376 55.36 -21.87 -9.29
N VAL A 377 54.83 -20.81 -8.67
CA VAL A 377 53.48 -20.77 -8.11
C VAL A 377 52.66 -19.80 -8.96
N THR A 378 51.58 -20.30 -9.56
CA THR A 378 50.70 -19.50 -10.42
C THR A 378 49.29 -19.45 -9.84
N VAL A 379 48.76 -18.25 -9.61
CA VAL A 379 47.40 -18.02 -9.08
C VAL A 379 46.75 -16.89 -9.86
N ALA A 380 45.54 -17.11 -10.38
CA ALA A 380 44.77 -16.11 -11.12
C ALA A 380 45.54 -15.44 -12.29
N GLY A 381 46.43 -16.18 -12.96
CA GLY A 381 47.24 -15.68 -14.07
C GLY A 381 48.50 -14.89 -13.66
N LEU A 382 48.76 -14.76 -12.36
CA LEU A 382 49.98 -14.17 -11.79
C LEU A 382 50.91 -15.29 -11.33
N SER A 383 52.21 -15.05 -11.33
CA SER A 383 53.18 -16.05 -10.88
C SER A 383 54.29 -15.46 -10.01
N ALA A 384 54.83 -16.29 -9.12
CA ALA A 384 56.04 -16.04 -8.36
C ALA A 384 56.86 -17.33 -8.25
N THR A 385 58.17 -17.20 -8.14
CA THR A 385 59.07 -18.31 -7.82
C THR A 385 59.44 -18.30 -6.35
N THR A 386 59.54 -19.48 -5.73
CA THR A 386 59.91 -19.59 -4.33
C THR A 386 61.38 -19.24 -4.07
N ASP A 387 61.65 -18.66 -2.90
CA ASP A 387 63.01 -18.37 -2.40
C ASP A 387 63.74 -19.64 -1.90
N SER A 388 64.97 -19.48 -1.40
CA SER A 388 65.77 -20.59 -0.83
C SER A 388 65.14 -21.26 0.39
N GLN A 389 64.11 -20.64 0.98
CA GLN A 389 63.35 -21.12 2.11
C GLN A 389 61.94 -21.55 1.69
N GLY A 390 61.67 -21.67 0.37
CA GLY A 390 60.41 -22.14 -0.18
C GLY A 390 59.26 -21.13 -0.15
N ASN A 391 59.49 -19.88 0.29
CA ASN A 391 58.43 -18.89 0.41
C ASN A 391 58.15 -18.23 -0.93
N TYR A 392 56.89 -17.92 -1.20
CA TYR A 392 56.48 -17.12 -2.36
C TYR A 392 55.61 -15.93 -1.93
N VAL A 393 55.66 -14.87 -2.74
CA VAL A 393 54.83 -13.67 -2.59
C VAL A 393 54.27 -13.29 -3.97
N ILE A 394 52.96 -13.34 -4.15
CA ILE A 394 52.27 -12.87 -5.35
C ILE A 394 51.47 -11.63 -4.97
N ASN A 395 51.84 -10.49 -5.54
CA ASN A 395 51.12 -9.22 -5.36
C ASN A 395 49.99 -9.11 -6.38
N ASN A 396 49.00 -8.27 -6.08
CA ASN A 396 47.87 -7.97 -6.98
C ASN A 396 46.93 -9.16 -7.24
N VAL A 397 46.83 -10.08 -6.28
CA VAL A 397 45.87 -11.18 -6.36
C VAL A 397 44.45 -10.62 -6.14
N PRO A 398 43.50 -10.85 -7.07
CA PRO A 398 42.12 -10.42 -6.88
C PRO A 398 41.50 -11.03 -5.62
N SER A 399 40.70 -10.26 -4.86
CA SER A 399 40.11 -10.74 -3.61
C SER A 399 39.20 -11.96 -3.87
N GLY A 400 39.45 -13.06 -3.16
CA GLY A 400 38.72 -14.33 -3.30
C GLY A 400 39.60 -15.59 -3.30
N ALA A 401 40.93 -15.44 -3.44
CA ALA A 401 41.87 -16.56 -3.33
C ALA A 401 42.25 -16.82 -1.86
N LEU A 402 41.76 -17.93 -1.31
CA LEU A 402 42.16 -18.44 0.00
C LEU A 402 43.64 -18.91 -0.03
N VAL A 403 44.33 -18.76 1.10
CA VAL A 403 45.70 -19.26 1.33
C VAL A 403 45.82 -20.72 0.85
N ALA A 404 46.81 -21.01 0.00
CA ALA A 404 47.11 -22.36 -0.47
C ALA A 404 48.58 -22.72 -0.20
N ASN A 405 48.82 -23.60 0.77
CA ASN A 405 50.11 -24.27 0.91
C ASN A 405 50.13 -25.44 -0.08
N PHE A 406 51.17 -25.52 -0.91
CA PHE A 406 51.32 -26.57 -1.91
C PHE A 406 52.38 -27.57 -1.47
N HIS A 407 52.03 -28.85 -1.47
CA HIS A 407 52.98 -29.95 -1.30
C HIS A 407 53.35 -30.47 -2.69
N ALA A 408 54.59 -30.25 -3.12
CA ALA A 408 55.09 -30.75 -4.40
C ALA A 408 55.86 -32.06 -4.18
N SER A 409 55.70 -33.05 -5.05
CA SER A 409 56.51 -34.28 -5.05
C SER A 409 57.28 -34.35 -6.36
N GLN A 410 58.62 -34.42 -6.29
CA GLN A 410 59.42 -34.76 -7.47
C GLN A 410 59.26 -36.25 -7.80
N THR A 411 58.65 -36.56 -8.94
CA THR A 411 58.92 -37.82 -9.64
C THR A 411 59.78 -37.53 -10.87
N SER A 412 61.07 -37.26 -10.63
CA SER A 412 62.22 -37.29 -11.55
C SER A 412 62.11 -36.63 -12.93
N GLY A 413 62.93 -35.61 -13.20
CA GLY A 413 63.26 -35.14 -14.56
C GLY A 413 63.54 -33.64 -14.67
N SER A 414 64.62 -33.27 -15.37
CA SER A 414 65.26 -31.95 -15.45
C SER A 414 64.54 -30.89 -16.31
N THR A 415 63.23 -30.67 -16.11
CA THR A 415 62.49 -29.59 -16.79
C THR A 415 61.60 -28.83 -15.81
N PRO A 416 61.50 -27.48 -15.88
CA PRO A 416 60.65 -26.70 -14.98
C PRO A 416 59.17 -27.02 -15.21
N LEU A 417 58.41 -27.18 -14.14
CA LEU A 417 56.96 -27.43 -14.16
C LEU A 417 56.20 -26.20 -14.66
N SER A 418 55.25 -26.40 -15.57
CA SER A 418 54.33 -25.39 -16.12
C SER A 418 53.14 -25.13 -15.21
#